data_AF-A0A2K3KD41-F1
#
_entry.id   AF-A0A2K3KD41-F1
#
_cell.length_a   1.000
_cell.length_b   1.000
_cell.length_c   1.000
_cell.angle_alpha   90.00
_cell.angle_beta   90.00
_cell.angle_gamma   90.00
#
_symmetry.space_group_name_H-M   'P 1'
#
loop_
_entity.id
_entity.type
_entity.pdbx_description
1 polymer ?
#
loop_
_entity_poly.entity_id
_entity_poly.type
_entity_poly.pdbx_seq_one_letter_code
_entity_poly.pdbx_strand_id
1 'polypeptide(L)'
;MPDQTRTFTVIRGTRGYMAPELNKNTPISLKADVYSYGIMLLEILCCRRNLDVNVLEPEEILLSGWAYKCFTAGEVNKLVPWEVIDNNIMENMVMAALWCIQDDPFLRPT
;
A
#
# COMPACT_ATOMS: atom_id res chain seq x y z
N MET A 1 21.77 -2.75 -20.70
CA MET A 1 20.77 -2.01 -21.51
C MET A 1 20.29 -0.84 -20.68
N PRO A 2 20.19 0.39 -21.20
CA PRO A 2 19.69 1.50 -20.40
C PRO A 2 18.18 1.33 -20.18
N ASP A 3 17.78 1.32 -18.92
CA ASP A 3 16.40 1.18 -18.45
C ASP A 3 15.58 2.41 -18.85
N GLN A 4 14.74 2.27 -19.89
CA GLN A 4 13.95 3.36 -20.48
C GLN A 4 12.75 3.83 -19.61
N THR A 5 12.60 3.33 -18.38
CA THR A 5 11.40 3.55 -17.57
C THR A 5 11.42 4.80 -16.70
N ARG A 6 12.48 5.61 -16.75
CA ARG A 6 12.67 6.78 -15.86
C ARG A 6 12.35 8.08 -16.58
N THR A 7 11.20 8.69 -16.24
CA THR A 7 10.79 10.00 -16.79
C THR A 7 10.84 11.07 -15.70
N PHE A 8 11.53 12.18 -15.98
CA PHE A 8 11.57 13.33 -15.08
C PHE A 8 10.38 14.25 -15.39
N THR A 9 9.36 14.26 -14.53
CA THR A 9 8.21 15.17 -14.62
C THR A 9 8.05 15.93 -13.31
N VAL A 10 7.33 17.07 -13.35
CA VAL A 10 6.89 17.76 -12.13
C VAL A 10 6.11 16.77 -11.26
N ILE A 11 6.40 16.72 -9.96
CA ILE A 11 5.69 15.87 -8.99
C ILE A 11 4.19 16.12 -9.12
N ARG A 12 3.46 15.10 -9.57
CA ARG A 12 1.99 15.06 -9.61
C ARG A 12 1.55 13.72 -9.04
N GLY A 13 0.63 13.74 -8.08
CA GLY A 13 0.10 12.52 -7.49
C GLY A 13 -0.94 12.80 -6.41
N THR A 14 -1.75 11.79 -6.11
CA THR A 14 -2.76 11.84 -5.06
C THR A 14 -2.11 11.51 -3.72
N ARG A 15 -2.22 12.42 -2.74
CA ARG A 15 -1.73 12.18 -1.38
C ARG A 15 -2.30 10.85 -0.86
N GLY A 16 -1.44 10.01 -0.30
CA GLY A 16 -1.80 8.67 0.18
C GLY A 16 -1.46 7.53 -0.78
N TYR A 17 -1.29 7.79 -2.07
CA TYR A 17 -0.92 6.78 -3.09
C TYR A 17 0.51 6.96 -3.62
N MET A 18 1.12 8.12 -3.36
CA MET A 18 2.45 8.43 -3.86
C MET A 18 3.53 7.62 -3.14
N ALA A 19 4.36 6.95 -3.94
CA ALA A 19 5.55 6.28 -3.44
C ALA A 19 6.52 7.27 -2.77
N PRO A 20 7.19 6.89 -1.68
CA PRO A 20 8.01 7.79 -0.87
C PRO A 20 9.18 8.42 -1.63
N GLU A 21 9.72 7.74 -2.65
CA GLU A 21 10.80 8.24 -3.49
C GLU A 21 10.38 9.39 -4.43
N LEU A 22 9.09 9.54 -4.72
CA LEU A 22 8.59 10.65 -5.54
C LEU A 22 8.74 12.00 -4.83
N ASN A 23 8.77 12.03 -3.49
CA ASN A 23 9.05 13.23 -2.71
C ASN A 23 10.52 13.69 -2.83
N LYS A 24 11.42 12.83 -3.34
CA LYS A 24 12.86 13.10 -3.48
C LYS A 24 13.25 13.65 -4.86
N ASN A 25 12.30 14.13 -5.67
CA ASN A 25 12.52 14.52 -7.07
C ASN A 25 13.12 13.40 -7.95
N THR A 26 12.85 12.15 -7.60
CA THR A 26 13.27 10.97 -8.37
C THR A 26 12.39 10.85 -9.62
N PRO A 27 12.91 10.43 -10.79
CA PRO A 27 12.09 10.18 -11.96
C PRO A 27 11.02 9.11 -11.68
N ILE A 28 9.83 9.29 -12.28
CA ILE A 28 8.73 8.33 -12.21
C ILE A 28 9.25 6.98 -12.72
N SER A 29 8.93 5.91 -12.00
CA SER A 29 9.34 4.55 -12.31
C SER A 29 8.15 3.59 -12.23
N LEU A 30 8.25 2.44 -12.90
CA LEU A 30 7.25 1.36 -12.78
C LEU A 30 7.02 0.94 -11.32
N LYS A 31 8.03 1.07 -10.46
CA LYS A 31 7.91 0.75 -9.03
C LYS A 31 7.04 1.73 -8.26
N ALA A 32 6.89 2.97 -8.74
CA ALA A 32 5.95 3.92 -8.16
C ALA A 32 4.50 3.53 -8.46
N ASP A 33 4.23 2.95 -9.64
CA ASP A 33 2.93 2.41 -9.99
C ASP A 33 2.61 1.16 -9.14
N VAL A 34 3.59 0.28 -8.92
CA VAL A 34 3.46 -0.89 -8.01
C VAL A 34 3.10 -0.44 -6.59
N TYR A 35 3.75 0.60 -6.08
CA TYR A 35 3.40 1.16 -4.76
C TYR A 35 1.95 1.66 -4.74
N SER A 36 1.55 2.44 -5.75
CA SER A 36 0.20 2.98 -5.87
C SER A 36 -0.86 1.86 -5.95
N TYR A 37 -0.54 0.79 -6.69
CA TYR A 37 -1.35 -0.43 -6.77
C TYR A 37 -1.48 -1.12 -5.40
N GLY A 38 -0.40 -1.23 -4.63
CA GLY A 38 -0.44 -1.81 -3.29
C GLY A 38 -1.38 -1.07 -2.34
N ILE A 39 -1.35 0.27 -2.37
CA ILE A 39 -2.31 1.09 -1.62
C ILE A 39 -3.73 0.85 -2.10
N MET A 40 -3.98 0.89 -3.42
CA MET A 40 -5.29 0.62 -4.00
C MET A 40 -5.83 -0.76 -3.61
N LEU A 41 -4.97 -1.78 -3.62
CA LEU A 41 -5.34 -3.14 -3.23
C LEU A 41 -5.78 -3.20 -1.76
N LEU A 42 -5.07 -2.53 -0.84
CA LEU A 42 -5.52 -2.42 0.56
C LEU A 42 -6.87 -1.74 0.68
N GLU A 43 -7.12 -0.66 -0.07
CA GLU A 43 -8.41 0.04 -0.04
C GLU A 43 -9.55 -0.83 -0.55
N ILE A 44 -9.31 -1.63 -1.59
CA ILE A 44 -10.30 -2.59 -2.12
C ILE A 44 -10.61 -3.66 -1.08
N LEU A 45 -9.57 -4.26 -0.48
CA LEU A 45 -9.74 -5.33 0.53
C LEU A 45 -10.49 -4.82 1.76
N CYS A 46 -10.14 -3.62 2.23
CA CYS A 46 -10.67 -3.07 3.49
C CYS A 46 -11.85 -2.12 3.27
N CYS A 47 -12.35 -1.96 2.04
CA CYS A 47 -13.41 -1.02 1.65
C CYS A 47 -13.29 0.37 2.30
N ARG A 48 -12.05 0.85 2.49
CA ARG A 48 -11.72 2.03 3.30
C ARG A 48 -10.61 2.81 2.63
N ARG A 49 -10.64 4.14 2.77
CA ARG A 49 -9.57 5.01 2.25
C ARG A 49 -8.28 4.80 3.02
N ASN A 50 -7.14 4.90 2.35
CA ASN A 50 -5.84 4.69 2.97
C ASN A 50 -5.55 5.71 4.08
N LEU A 51 -6.03 6.94 3.92
CA LEU A 51 -6.00 7.96 4.96
C LEU A 51 -7.43 8.32 5.37
N ASP A 52 -7.80 8.01 6.60
CA ASP A 52 -9.11 8.35 7.15
C ASP A 52 -8.98 8.75 8.62
N VAL A 53 -9.28 10.03 8.89
CA VAL A 53 -9.13 10.68 10.20
C VAL A 53 -10.36 10.49 11.10
N ASN A 54 -11.43 9.85 10.61
CA ASN A 54 -12.67 9.66 11.36
C ASN A 54 -12.72 8.31 12.11
N VAL A 55 -11.60 7.59 12.15
CA VAL A 55 -11.49 6.33 12.91
C VAL A 55 -11.38 6.56 14.41
N LEU A 56 -11.69 5.50 15.16
CA LEU A 56 -11.68 5.52 16.62
C LEU A 56 -10.26 5.54 17.18
N GLU A 57 -9.38 4.69 16.64
CA GLU A 57 -8.03 4.52 17.13
C GLU A 57 -7.01 5.26 16.24
N PRO A 58 -6.07 6.04 16.81
CA PRO A 58 -5.06 6.77 16.04
C PRO A 58 -4.22 5.89 15.11
N GLU A 59 -3.98 4.63 15.51
CA GLU A 59 -3.23 3.66 14.74
C GLU A 59 -3.93 3.24 13.45
N GLU A 60 -5.26 3.40 13.39
CA GLU A 60 -6.06 3.08 12.23
C GLU A 60 -6.00 4.16 11.17
N ILE A 61 -5.58 5.40 11.50
CA ILE A 61 -5.65 6.56 10.59
C ILE A 61 -5.02 6.28 9.23
N LEU A 62 -3.88 5.58 9.22
CA LEU A 62 -3.22 5.11 8.01
C LEU A 62 -3.47 3.61 7.83
N LEU A 63 -4.29 3.26 6.85
CA LEU A 63 -4.70 1.88 6.56
C LEU A 63 -3.51 0.96 6.34
N SER A 64 -2.49 1.40 5.59
CA SER A 64 -1.29 0.59 5.36
C SER A 64 -0.54 0.25 6.65
N GLY A 65 -0.43 1.20 7.58
CA GLY A 65 0.19 0.98 8.89
C GLY A 65 -0.63 0.04 9.76
N TRP A 66 -1.96 0.19 9.75
CA TRP A 66 -2.86 -0.68 10.47
C TRP A 66 -2.88 -2.11 9.90
N ALA A 67 -2.93 -2.26 8.57
CA ALA A 67 -2.86 -3.54 7.87
C ALA A 67 -1.57 -4.31 8.21
N TYR A 68 -0.43 -3.64 8.26
CA TYR A 68 0.83 -4.24 8.69
C TYR A 68 0.77 -4.75 10.15
N LYS A 69 0.17 -3.98 11.07
CA LYS A 69 0.00 -4.41 12.46
C LYS A 69 -0.92 -5.62 12.58
N CYS A 70 -2.06 -5.61 11.88
CA CYS A 70 -2.96 -6.77 11.85
C CYS A 70 -2.29 -8.01 11.25
N PHE A 71 -1.54 -7.85 10.17
CA PHE A 71 -0.80 -8.94 9.53
C PHE A 71 0.24 -9.55 10.47
N THR A 72 1.07 -8.72 11.12
CA THR A 72 2.10 -9.20 12.06
C THR A 72 1.52 -9.80 13.34
N ALA A 73 0.30 -9.42 13.73
CA ALA A 73 -0.42 -10.00 14.86
C ALA A 73 -1.19 -11.30 14.51
N GLY A 74 -1.28 -11.69 13.23
CA GLY A 74 -2.14 -12.79 12.78
C GLY A 74 -3.64 -12.47 12.88
N GLU A 75 -3.99 -11.19 12.85
CA GLU A 75 -5.35 -10.68 13.07
C GLU A 75 -5.93 -10.02 11.81
N VAL A 76 -5.61 -10.53 10.61
CA VAL A 76 -6.05 -9.95 9.33
C VAL A 76 -7.57 -9.85 9.19
N ASN A 77 -8.33 -10.66 9.93
CA ASN A 77 -9.79 -10.61 9.97
C ASN A 77 -10.34 -9.31 10.55
N LYS A 78 -9.54 -8.58 11.35
CA LYS A 78 -9.91 -7.25 11.85
C LYS A 78 -10.00 -6.21 10.73
N LEU A 79 -9.35 -6.44 9.59
CA LEU A 79 -9.36 -5.53 8.45
C LEU A 79 -10.69 -5.54 7.70
N VAL A 80 -11.42 -6.66 7.74
CA VAL A 80 -12.68 -6.87 7.01
C VAL A 80 -13.70 -7.57 7.91
N PRO A 81 -14.14 -6.94 9.03
CA PRO A 81 -15.01 -7.59 10.01
C PRO A 81 -16.41 -7.95 9.49
N TRP A 82 -16.80 -7.42 8.32
CA TRP A 82 -18.11 -7.67 7.71
C TRP A 82 -18.14 -8.87 6.75
N GLU A 83 -16.98 -9.45 6.39
CA GLU A 83 -16.90 -10.59 5.47
C GLU A 83 -16.19 -11.78 6.12
N VAL A 84 -16.63 -12.98 5.76
CA VAL A 84 -15.96 -14.23 6.14
C VAL A 84 -15.11 -14.68 4.97
N ILE A 85 -13.84 -14.31 4.99
CA ILE A 85 -12.82 -14.74 4.04
C ILE A 85 -11.92 -15.76 4.75
N ASP A 86 -11.47 -16.78 4.04
CA ASP A 86 -10.46 -17.71 4.57
C ASP A 86 -9.20 -16.94 4.98
N ASN A 87 -8.73 -17.15 6.22
CA ASN A 87 -7.59 -16.42 6.75
C ASN A 87 -6.35 -16.53 5.88
N ASN A 88 -6.06 -17.70 5.29
CA ASN A 88 -4.87 -17.86 4.45
C ASN A 88 -5.01 -17.06 3.16
N ILE A 89 -6.21 -17.01 2.57
CA ILE A 89 -6.49 -16.17 1.41
C ILE A 89 -6.29 -14.69 1.77
N MET A 90 -6.85 -14.25 2.90
CA MET A 90 -6.74 -12.87 3.36
C MET A 90 -5.29 -12.48 3.67
N GLU A 91 -4.55 -13.35 4.37
CA GLU A 91 -3.12 -13.16 4.64
C GLU A 91 -2.31 -13.03 3.35
N ASN A 92 -2.56 -13.87 2.35
CA ASN A 92 -1.86 -13.80 1.06
C ASN A 92 -2.17 -12.49 0.32
N MET A 93 -3.42 -12.03 0.33
CA MET A 93 -3.82 -10.77 -0.31
C MET A 93 -3.19 -9.55 0.39
N VAL A 94 -3.24 -9.53 1.73
CA VAL A 94 -2.61 -8.47 2.54
C VAL A 94 -1.10 -8.48 2.36
N MET A 95 -0.46 -9.66 2.37
CA MET A 95 0.97 -9.81 2.16
C MET A 95 1.40 -9.26 0.79
N ALA A 96 0.66 -9.60 -0.28
CA ALA A 96 0.93 -9.08 -1.62
C ALA A 96 0.82 -7.55 -1.67
N ALA A 97 -0.18 -6.98 -0.99
CA ALA A 97 -0.33 -5.53 -0.91
C ALA A 97 0.81 -4.87 -0.10
N LEU A 98 1.21 -5.47 1.03
CA LEU A 98 2.31 -4.99 1.89
C LEU A 98 3.68 -5.06 1.19
N TRP A 99 3.92 -6.07 0.35
CA TRP A 99 5.12 -6.12 -0.49
C TRP A 99 5.15 -5.04 -1.57
N CYS A 100 3.98 -4.68 -2.12
CA CYS A 100 3.90 -3.60 -3.10
C CYS A 100 4.27 -2.23 -2.52
N ILE A 101 4.00 -2.00 -1.23
CA ILE A 101 4.17 -0.68 -0.59
C ILE A 101 5.47 -0.50 0.20
N GLN A 102 6.49 -1.34 -0.06
CA GLN A 102 7.79 -1.20 0.60
C GLN A 102 8.42 0.17 0.29
N ASP A 103 9.06 0.77 1.30
CA ASP A 103 9.73 2.07 1.12
C ASP A 103 10.85 2.00 0.09
N ASP A 104 11.61 0.90 0.08
CA ASP A 104 12.62 0.62 -0.93
C ASP A 104 11.97 0.07 -2.22
N PRO A 105 12.04 0.78 -3.37
CA PRO A 105 11.50 0.32 -4.63
C PRO A 105 12.06 -1.02 -5.13
N PHE A 106 13.27 -1.40 -4.70
CA PHE A 106 13.89 -2.67 -5.09
C PHE A 106 13.30 -3.88 -4.38
N LEU A 107 12.64 -3.67 -3.23
CA LEU A 107 11.95 -4.73 -2.50
C LEU A 107 10.52 -4.98 -2.99
N ARG A 108 9.98 -4.08 -3.82
CA ARG A 108 8.65 -4.22 -4.43
C ARG A 108 8.70 -5.26 -5.56
N PRO A 109 7.61 -6.00 -5.84
CA PRO A 109 7.53 -6.97 -6.95
C PRO A 109 7.56 -6.32 -8.34
N THR A 110 7.68 -7.13 -9.41
CA THR A 110 7.66 -6.73 -10.84
C THR A 110 6.52 -7.39 -11.58
#